data_AF-A0A091QQD2-F1
#
_entry.id   AF-A0A091QQD2-F1
#
_cell.length_a   1.000
_cell.length_b   1.000
_cell.length_c   1.000
_cell.angle_alpha   90.00
_cell.angle_beta   90.00
_cell.angle_gamma   90.00
#
_symmetry.space_group_name_H-M   'P 1'
#
loop_
_entity.id
_entity.type
_entity.pdbx_description
1 polymer ?
#
loop_
_entity_poly.entity_id
_entity_poly.type
_entity_poly.pdbx_seq_one_letter_code
_entity_poly.pdbx_strand_id
1 'polypeptide(L)'
;CKELLRPFKKSLRNLHLPQDLLTKKKMKRMKKSLTVIGGRIDQFLQQYCRASDVQHWQKMFWQFVSLFSEMDAKQLQKLYKYIKQNQMDKFL
;
A
#
# COMPACT_ATOMS: atom_id res chain seq x y z
N CYS A 1 -17.24 9.44 -4.22
CA CYS A 1 -15.85 9.07 -4.53
C CYS A 1 -14.78 9.56 -3.53
N LYS A 2 -14.77 10.81 -3.01
CA LYS A 2 -13.79 11.26 -1.99
C LYS A 2 -14.04 10.72 -0.56
N GLU A 3 -15.29 10.37 -0.24
CA GLU A 3 -15.71 9.83 1.07
C GLU A 3 -15.01 8.51 1.45
N LEU A 4 -14.72 7.64 0.47
CA LEU A 4 -14.08 6.35 0.71
C LEU A 4 -12.63 6.48 1.20
N LEU A 5 -11.97 7.60 0.92
CA LEU A 5 -10.55 7.79 1.20
C LEU A 5 -10.31 8.58 2.50
N ARG A 6 -11.37 9.20 3.05
CA ARG A 6 -11.36 9.94 4.33
C ARG A 6 -10.76 9.12 5.49
N PRO A 7 -11.14 7.84 5.69
CA PRO A 7 -10.59 7.02 6.78
C PRO A 7 -9.10 6.71 6.62
N PHE A 8 -8.58 6.79 5.40
CA PHE A 8 -7.21 6.39 5.07
C PHE A 8 -6.21 7.53 5.18
N LYS A 9 -6.67 8.78 5.31
CA LYS A 9 -5.85 10.00 5.35
C LYS A 9 -4.69 9.92 6.35
N LYS A 10 -4.90 9.32 7.53
CA LYS A 10 -3.86 9.14 8.57
C LYS A 10 -2.82 8.08 8.19
N SER A 11 -3.23 6.96 7.60
CA SER A 11 -2.33 5.89 7.15
C SER A 11 -1.50 6.32 5.94
N LEU A 12 -2.13 7.08 5.04
CA LEU A 12 -1.50 7.67 3.88
C LEU A 12 -0.44 8.69 4.30
N ARG A 13 -0.74 9.59 5.23
CA ARG A 13 0.26 10.54 5.77
C ARG A 13 1.51 9.85 6.34
N ASN A 14 1.38 8.63 6.87
CA ASN A 14 2.50 7.87 7.42
C ASN A 14 3.38 7.17 6.36
N LEU A 15 2.98 7.15 5.09
CA LEU A 15 3.78 6.64 3.98
C LEU A 15 4.79 7.70 3.47
N HIS A 16 4.56 8.98 3.75
CA HIS A 16 5.42 10.05 3.31
C HIS A 16 6.61 10.13 4.28
N LEU A 17 7.73 9.52 3.91
CA LEU A 17 8.95 9.51 4.70
C LEU A 17 10.09 10.09 3.87
N PRO A 18 10.68 11.23 4.25
CA PRO A 18 11.84 11.78 3.55
C PRO A 18 13.00 10.79 3.57
N GLN A 19 13.67 10.70 2.43
CA GLN A 19 14.80 9.84 2.05
C GLN A 19 15.99 9.81 3.05
N ASP A 20 16.11 10.80 3.95
CA ASP A 20 17.18 10.89 4.93
C ASP A 20 17.02 9.90 6.10
N LEU A 21 17.56 8.69 5.91
CA LEU A 21 17.74 7.62 6.92
C LEU A 21 16.51 6.70 7.10
N LEU A 22 16.45 5.65 6.27
CA LEU A 22 15.64 4.43 6.46
C LEU A 22 16.18 3.60 7.64
N THR A 23 15.98 4.04 8.87
CA THR A 23 16.34 3.26 10.07
C THR A 23 15.49 1.97 10.14
N LYS A 24 16.02 0.84 10.63
CA LYS A 24 15.27 -0.45 10.80
C LYS A 24 13.89 -0.29 11.45
N LYS A 25 13.72 0.66 12.39
CA LYS A 25 12.43 1.02 12.99
C LYS A 25 11.42 1.66 12.02
N LYS A 26 11.87 2.53 11.10
CA LYS A 26 11.03 3.16 10.05
C LYS A 26 10.55 2.11 9.05
N MET A 27 11.42 1.19 8.64
CA MET A 27 11.06 0.10 7.73
C MET A 27 10.00 -0.84 8.33
N LYS A 28 10.10 -1.15 9.64
CA LYS A 28 9.07 -1.92 10.38
C LYS A 28 7.72 -1.18 10.43
N ARG A 29 7.72 0.14 10.58
CA ARG A 29 6.51 0.97 10.53
C ARG A 29 5.89 0.96 9.14
N MET A 30 6.71 1.15 8.10
CA MET A 30 6.28 1.10 6.70
C MET A 30 5.68 -0.27 6.36
N LYS A 31 6.32 -1.37 6.77
CA LYS A 31 5.79 -2.74 6.61
C LYS A 31 4.41 -2.87 7.23
N LYS A 32 4.24 -2.45 8.48
CA LYS A 32 2.95 -2.52 9.19
C LYS A 32 1.88 -1.68 8.50
N SER A 33 2.21 -0.46 8.06
CA SER A 33 1.29 0.40 7.31
C SER A 33 0.89 -0.23 5.98
N LEU A 34 1.85 -0.78 5.22
CA LEU A 34 1.59 -1.38 3.91
C LEU A 34 0.75 -2.66 4.01
N THR A 35 0.97 -3.49 5.04
CA THR A 35 0.11 -4.66 5.30
C THR A 35 -1.33 -4.26 5.58
N VAL A 36 -1.54 -3.23 6.42
CA VAL A 36 -2.89 -2.75 6.75
C VAL A 36 -3.58 -2.15 5.53
N ILE A 37 -2.87 -1.35 4.74
CA ILE A 37 -3.42 -0.72 3.53
C ILE A 37 -3.73 -1.78 2.46
N GLY A 38 -2.77 -2.66 2.15
CA GLY A 38 -2.94 -3.72 1.17
C GLY A 38 -4.05 -4.71 1.53
N GLY A 39 -4.17 -5.08 2.81
CA GLY A 39 -5.25 -5.95 3.29
C GLY A 39 -6.64 -5.32 3.14
N ARG A 40 -6.76 -4.00 3.39
CA ARG A 40 -8.02 -3.27 3.18
C ARG A 40 -8.36 -3.11 1.70
N ILE A 41 -7.36 -2.92 0.84
CA ILE A 41 -7.56 -2.91 -0.62
C ILE A 41 -8.07 -4.28 -1.07
N ASP A 42 -7.43 -5.38 -0.66
CA ASP A 42 -7.87 -6.74 -1.00
C ASP A 42 -9.32 -6.98 -0.55
N GLN A 43 -9.66 -6.62 0.69
CA GLN A 43 -11.03 -6.75 1.21
C GLN A 43 -12.03 -5.89 0.43
N PHE A 44 -11.68 -4.64 0.09
CA PHE A 44 -12.54 -3.75 -0.67
C PHE A 44 -12.80 -4.30 -2.07
N LEU A 45 -11.74 -4.77 -2.75
CA LEU A 45 -11.84 -5.36 -4.08
C LEU A 45 -12.71 -6.63 -4.05
N GLN A 46 -12.57 -7.47 -3.02
CA GLN A 46 -13.38 -8.67 -2.88
C GLN A 46 -14.86 -8.37 -2.60
N GLN A 47 -15.15 -7.31 -1.83
CA GLN A 47 -16.50 -7.01 -1.37
C GLN A 47 -17.29 -6.12 -2.34
N TYR A 48 -16.62 -5.22 -3.07
CA TYR A 48 -17.28 -4.18 -3.86
C TYR A 48 -16.96 -4.24 -5.37
N CYS A 49 -15.93 -4.99 -5.80
CA CYS A 49 -15.55 -5.03 -7.22
C CYS A 49 -15.89 -6.38 -7.85
N ARG A 50 -16.42 -6.34 -9.07
CA ARG A 50 -16.59 -7.52 -9.92
C ARG A 50 -15.22 -7.96 -10.45
N ALA A 51 -15.05 -9.25 -10.75
CA ALA A 51 -13.78 -9.81 -11.22
C ALA A 51 -13.20 -9.08 -12.45
N SER A 52 -14.04 -8.53 -13.33
CA SER A 52 -13.65 -7.69 -14.47
C SER A 52 -12.98 -6.38 -14.06
N ASP A 53 -13.41 -5.79 -12.94
CA ASP A 53 -13.02 -4.44 -12.53
C ASP A 53 -11.91 -4.47 -11.48
N VAL A 54 -11.66 -5.63 -10.86
CA VAL A 54 -10.63 -5.81 -9.81
C VAL A 54 -9.27 -5.31 -10.29
N GLN A 55 -8.85 -5.62 -11.53
CA GLN A 55 -7.55 -5.17 -12.04
C GLN A 55 -7.47 -3.64 -12.16
N HIS A 56 -8.53 -3.01 -12.65
CA HIS A 56 -8.62 -1.56 -12.79
C HIS A 56 -8.58 -0.88 -11.41
N TRP A 57 -9.43 -1.32 -10.48
CA TRP A 57 -9.50 -0.75 -9.14
C TRP A 57 -8.22 -1.00 -8.35
N GLN A 58 -7.61 -2.18 -8.48
CA GLN A 58 -6.33 -2.47 -7.84
C GLN A 58 -5.24 -1.50 -8.32
N LYS A 59 -5.15 -1.23 -9.63
CA LYS A 59 -4.22 -0.23 -10.17
C LYS A 59 -4.52 1.16 -9.62
N MET A 60 -5.78 1.58 -9.60
CA MET A 60 -6.22 2.87 -9.06
C MET A 60 -5.87 3.03 -7.58
N PHE A 61 -6.11 2.01 -6.77
CA PHE A 61 -5.76 2.04 -5.35
C PHE A 61 -4.25 2.15 -5.14
N TRP A 62 -3.44 1.38 -5.86
CA TRP A 62 -1.97 1.47 -5.73
C TRP A 62 -1.43 2.80 -6.24
N GLN A 63 -1.98 3.37 -7.32
CA GLN A 63 -1.66 4.73 -7.77
C GLN A 63 -2.03 5.78 -6.74
N PHE A 64 -3.16 5.61 -6.06
CA PHE A 64 -3.56 6.52 -5.00
C PHE A 64 -2.64 6.40 -3.78
N VAL A 65 -2.25 5.18 -3.39
CA VAL A 65 -1.31 4.95 -2.29
C VAL A 65 0.08 5.51 -2.60
N SER A 66 0.53 5.45 -3.87
CA SER A 66 1.82 6.05 -4.26
C SER A 66 1.84 7.57 -4.16
N LEU A 67 0.71 8.27 -4.21
CA LEU A 67 0.68 9.72 -3.96
C LEU A 67 1.14 10.12 -2.55
N PHE A 68 1.18 9.15 -1.64
CA PHE A 68 1.59 9.39 -0.26
C PHE A 68 2.88 8.67 0.10
N SER A 69 3.56 8.06 -0.86
CA SER A 69 4.80 7.30 -0.67
C SER A 69 5.84 7.84 -1.66
N GLU A 70 7.12 7.73 -1.32
CA GLU A 70 8.20 8.00 -2.28
C GLU A 70 8.36 6.87 -3.32
N MET A 71 7.62 5.76 -3.15
CA MET A 71 7.66 4.59 -4.01
C MET A 71 6.50 4.59 -5.02
N ASP A 72 6.80 4.12 -6.24
CA ASP A 72 5.80 3.95 -7.28
C ASP A 72 4.75 2.88 -6.92
N ALA A 73 3.56 3.02 -7.50
CA ALA A 73 2.46 2.06 -7.36
C ALA A 73 2.89 0.61 -7.61
N LYS A 74 3.72 0.38 -8.63
CA LYS A 74 4.27 -0.95 -8.97
C LYS A 74 5.20 -1.47 -7.88
N GLN A 75 6.06 -0.60 -7.33
CA GLN A 75 7.00 -0.97 -6.27
C GLN A 75 6.25 -1.32 -4.99
N LEU A 76 5.24 -0.53 -4.62
CA LEU A 76 4.37 -0.79 -3.46
C LEU A 76 3.59 -2.09 -3.60
N GLN A 77 3.03 -2.37 -4.77
CA GLN A 77 2.32 -3.62 -5.03
C GLN A 77 3.26 -4.84 -4.94
N LYS A 78 4.48 -4.72 -5.48
CA LYS A 78 5.51 -5.76 -5.40
C LYS A 78 5.95 -5.99 -3.95
N LEU A 79 6.16 -4.91 -3.19
CA LEU A 79 6.51 -4.96 -1.77
C LEU A 79 5.39 -5.61 -0.95
N TYR A 80 4.13 -5.26 -1.20
CA TYR A 80 2.99 -5.92 -0.54
C TYR A 80 2.93 -7.42 -0.82
N LYS A 81 3.19 -7.85 -2.07
CA LYS A 81 3.30 -9.28 -2.40
C LYS A 81 4.41 -9.98 -1.60
N TYR A 82 5.59 -9.37 -1.49
CA TYR A 82 6.69 -9.92 -0.69
C TYR A 82 6.36 -9.98 0.80
N ILE A 83 5.71 -8.95 1.35
CA ILE A 83 5.24 -8.96 2.74
C ILE A 83 4.23 -10.09 2.96
N LYS A 84 3.27 -10.27 2.05
CA LYS A 84 2.23 -11.32 2.12
C LYS A 84 2.83 -12.73 2.04
N GLN A 85 3.88 -12.89 1.24
CA GLN A 85 4.64 -14.15 1.13
C GLN A 85 5.69 -14.34 2.23
N ASN A 86 5.82 -13.37 3.15
CA ASN A 86 6.86 -13.31 4.18
C ASN A 86 8.31 -13.40 3.62
N GLN A 87 8.51 -13.01 2.35
CA GLN A 87 9.76 -13.10 1.58
C GLN A 87 10.43 -11.72 1.44
N MET A 88 10.55 -10.98 2.55
CA MET A 88 11.10 -9.63 2.54
C MET A 88 12.59 -9.58 2.29
N ASP A 89 13.31 -10.67 2.58
CA ASP A 89 14.76 -10.78 2.36
C ASP A 89 15.14 -10.75 0.87
N LYS A 90 14.16 -10.93 -0.04
CA LYS A 90 14.35 -10.81 -1.49
C LYS A 90 14.20 -9.38 -2.02
N PHE A 91 13.82 -8.43 -1.17
CA PHE A 91 13.64 -7.02 -1.54
C PHE A 91 14.79 -6.12 -1.06
N LEU A 92 15.62 -6.63 -0.15
CA LEU A 92 16.77 -5.93 0.44
C LEU A 92 18.04 -6.14 -0.38
#